data_AF-A0A5D2CR89-F1
#
_entry.id   AF-A0A5D2CR89-F1
#
_cell.length_a   1.000
_cell.length_b   1.000
_cell.length_c   1.000
_cell.angle_alpha   90.00
_cell.angle_beta   90.00
_cell.angle_gamma   90.00
#
_symmetry.space_group_name_H-M   'P 1'
#
loop_
_entity.id
_entity.type
_entity.pdbx_description
1 polymer ?
#
loop_
_entity_poly.entity_id
_entity_poly.type
_entity_poly.pdbx_seq_one_letter_code
_entity_poly.pdbx_strand_id
1 'polypeptide(L)'
;MTVGAGISLSDGRLTVFGNCVLHDVHENVVITPTSGPGDAMINGAFIGVKSDHKGSRRVFPIGKLQELRFMCVFRHNFWWMTQWMGTCGKDIPFETQFLVVEVSDGTHIEDGDKAEDQHNSAVYAVFLPILEGDPDVDQFKGSHLVFVAAGSDPYDVITNSVKTVEKHLQTFSHREKKKMPDILNWFGWCTWDAFYTNVSAEGLKQGLESLEKGGTPPKFVIIDDGWQTVGMDPTGIEYRSDCTANFANRLIHIKENHKFQKNGKGHRADDPAMGLGYVISEMKDRYALKYVYAWHAITGYWGGVKPGITEMEHYEPKLVYPVSSPGVRSNDYSDVLQSITINGVGLVKPEKAFEFYNDLHSYLASAGIDGVKVDVQSILETLGAGHGGRVKLTRKYHQALEASISSNFHDNAIIACMSHNTDTLYSAKSTAVMRASDDFFPRDQASHTIHIASVAYNTIFIGEFMQPDWDMFHSLHPMAEYHGAARAVGGCAIYVSDKPGQHDFNLLKKLVLPDGSVLRAKYPGRPTRDCLFSDPVRDGKSLLKIWNLNDFTGVIGVFNCQGAGWCEVTKKMVNHDEQPGTITSIIRASDVEYLFQVAEDGWIGDSILYSHLGDML
;
A
#
# COMPACT_ATOMS: atom_id res chain seq x y z
N MET A 1 -25.51 4.56 30.77
CA MET A 1 -24.94 3.36 31.41
C MET A 1 -23.44 3.43 31.22
N THR A 2 -22.70 3.58 32.31
CA THR A 2 -21.24 3.63 32.33
C THR A 2 -20.65 2.22 32.21
N VAL A 3 -19.61 2.07 31.37
CA VAL A 3 -18.22 1.75 31.76
C VAL A 3 -17.44 1.24 30.54
N GLY A 4 -16.27 1.88 30.29
CA GLY A 4 -15.21 1.41 29.41
C GLY A 4 -14.21 2.53 29.07
N ALA A 5 -13.15 2.67 29.89
CA ALA A 5 -11.84 3.22 29.50
C ALA A 5 -11.86 4.43 28.52
N GLY A 6 -12.41 5.58 28.92
CA GLY A 6 -12.25 6.84 28.18
C GLY A 6 -13.21 7.10 27.00
N ILE A 7 -13.95 6.13 26.45
CA ILE A 7 -14.92 6.38 25.36
C ILE A 7 -16.35 6.21 25.86
N SER A 8 -17.24 7.18 25.58
CA SER A 8 -18.64 7.08 26.00
C SER A 8 -19.62 7.71 25.03
N LEU A 9 -20.87 7.20 25.06
CA LEU A 9 -21.99 7.75 24.30
C LEU A 9 -23.10 8.16 25.28
N SER A 10 -23.38 9.46 25.35
CA SER A 10 -24.42 10.05 26.21
C SER A 10 -24.96 11.33 25.59
N ASP A 11 -26.26 11.59 25.77
CA ASP A 11 -26.92 12.83 25.34
C ASP A 11 -26.67 13.21 23.86
N GLY A 12 -26.66 12.22 22.98
CA GLY A 12 -26.39 12.41 21.54
C GLY A 12 -24.95 12.80 21.23
N ARG A 13 -23.99 12.55 22.13
CA ARG A 13 -22.58 12.89 21.96
C ARG A 13 -21.68 11.67 22.17
N LEU A 14 -20.76 11.46 21.25
CA LEU A 14 -19.64 10.54 21.44
C LEU A 14 -18.47 11.33 22.02
N THR A 15 -18.05 10.95 23.22
CA THR A 15 -16.95 11.61 23.93
C THR A 15 -15.77 10.67 24.13
N VAL A 16 -14.57 11.26 24.15
CA VAL A 16 -13.28 10.64 24.37
C VAL A 16 -12.56 11.43 25.47
N PHE A 17 -12.30 10.79 26.60
CA PHE A 17 -11.82 11.41 27.85
C PHE A 17 -12.59 12.67 28.24
N GLY A 18 -13.92 12.66 28.03
CA GLY A 18 -14.80 13.81 28.30
C GLY A 18 -14.87 14.85 27.18
N ASN A 19 -13.94 14.84 26.23
CA ASN A 19 -13.96 15.73 25.06
C ASN A 19 -14.88 15.18 23.97
N CYS A 20 -15.72 16.03 23.39
CA CYS A 20 -16.70 15.59 22.39
C CYS A 20 -16.05 15.45 21.01
N VAL A 21 -16.21 14.28 20.39
CA VAL A 21 -15.68 14.00 19.05
C VAL A 21 -16.80 14.00 18.00
N LEU A 22 -17.97 13.45 18.32
CA LEU A 22 -19.15 13.50 17.46
C LEU A 22 -20.34 14.10 18.20
N HIS A 23 -20.99 15.08 17.56
CA HIS A 23 -22.26 15.65 17.96
C HIS A 23 -23.42 14.99 17.23
N ASP A 24 -24.66 15.22 17.69
CA ASP A 24 -25.89 14.72 17.05
C ASP A 24 -25.82 13.23 16.67
N VAL A 25 -25.23 12.41 17.55
CA VAL A 25 -25.10 10.97 17.36
C VAL A 25 -26.49 10.33 17.36
N HIS A 26 -26.78 9.59 16.30
CA HIS A 26 -28.10 9.01 16.08
C HIS A 26 -28.43 7.94 17.13
N GLU A 27 -29.70 7.85 17.55
CA GLU A 27 -30.16 6.97 18.64
C GLU A 27 -29.95 5.47 18.39
N ASN A 28 -29.77 5.09 17.12
CA ASN A 28 -29.53 3.71 16.73
C ASN A 28 -28.05 3.32 16.79
N VAL A 29 -27.14 4.27 17.06
CA VAL A 29 -25.72 4.01 17.26
C VAL A 29 -25.52 3.38 18.65
N VAL A 30 -24.68 2.35 18.71
CA VAL A 30 -24.34 1.65 19.94
C VAL A 30 -22.83 1.56 20.12
N ILE A 31 -22.39 1.52 21.37
CA ILE A 31 -20.99 1.31 21.73
C ILE A 31 -20.85 -0.04 22.42
N THR A 32 -19.91 -0.85 21.95
CA THR A 32 -19.53 -2.13 22.56
C THR A 32 -18.10 -2.02 23.09
N PRO A 33 -17.86 -2.07 24.41
CA PRO A 33 -16.52 -2.04 24.98
C PRO A 33 -15.67 -3.24 24.54
N THR A 34 -14.36 -3.04 24.47
CA THR A 34 -13.41 -4.15 24.34
C THR A 34 -13.51 -5.06 25.57
N SER A 35 -13.72 -6.36 25.37
CA SER A 35 -13.96 -7.33 26.44
C SER A 35 -12.79 -8.31 26.52
N GLY A 36 -11.84 -8.10 27.44
CA GLY A 36 -10.71 -9.02 27.62
C GLY A 36 -9.89 -8.78 28.89
N PRO A 37 -9.60 -9.81 29.73
CA PRO A 37 -8.64 -9.69 30.82
C PRO A 37 -7.22 -9.57 30.23
N GLY A 38 -6.77 -8.32 30.06
CA GLY A 38 -5.50 -7.97 29.38
C GLY A 38 -5.59 -6.73 28.48
N ASP A 39 -6.80 -6.26 28.15
CA ASP A 39 -7.04 -5.05 27.33
C ASP A 39 -7.09 -3.75 28.16
N ALA A 40 -6.68 -3.80 29.43
CA ALA A 40 -6.67 -2.65 30.35
C ALA A 40 -5.75 -1.49 29.93
N MET A 41 -4.93 -1.67 28.89
CA MET A 41 -4.00 -0.67 28.37
C MET A 41 -4.56 0.19 27.23
N ILE A 42 -5.73 -0.15 26.65
CA ILE A 42 -6.28 0.58 25.50
C ILE A 42 -7.67 1.13 25.83
N ASN A 43 -7.80 2.44 25.71
CA ASN A 43 -9.06 3.17 25.83
C ASN A 43 -9.84 3.05 24.52
N GLY A 44 -10.43 1.88 24.26
CA GLY A 44 -11.04 1.53 22.97
C GLY A 44 -12.40 0.83 23.05
N ALA A 45 -13.24 1.09 22.04
CA ALA A 45 -14.59 0.53 21.91
C ALA A 45 -15.00 0.40 20.44
N PHE A 46 -16.00 -0.44 20.18
CA PHE A 46 -16.59 -0.57 18.85
C PHE A 46 -17.86 0.25 18.72
N ILE A 47 -17.94 1.06 17.68
CA ILE A 47 -19.17 1.68 17.19
C ILE A 47 -19.92 0.65 16.35
N GLY A 48 -21.18 0.47 16.69
CA GLY A 48 -22.14 -0.30 15.93
C GLY A 48 -23.44 0.47 15.68
N VAL A 49 -24.33 -0.15 14.93
CA VAL A 49 -25.68 0.36 14.65
C VAL A 49 -26.72 -0.74 14.84
N LYS A 50 -27.88 -0.34 15.35
CA LYS A 50 -29.10 -1.13 15.32
C LYS A 50 -29.90 -0.76 14.07
N SER A 51 -30.39 -1.77 13.36
CA SER A 51 -31.31 -1.57 12.25
C SER A 51 -32.33 -2.70 12.23
N ASP A 52 -33.59 -2.33 12.08
CA ASP A 52 -34.74 -3.20 11.83
C ASP A 52 -34.98 -3.43 10.33
N HIS A 53 -34.24 -2.71 9.47
CA HIS A 53 -34.38 -2.75 8.03
C HIS A 53 -33.39 -3.72 7.37
N LYS A 54 -33.90 -4.64 6.55
CA LYS A 54 -33.09 -5.60 5.76
C LYS A 54 -32.58 -4.98 4.47
N GLY A 55 -31.35 -5.28 4.08
CA GLY A 55 -30.83 -4.87 2.77
C GLY A 55 -29.33 -5.05 2.65
N SER A 56 -28.89 -5.33 1.43
CA SER A 56 -27.48 -5.58 1.09
C SER A 56 -26.58 -4.34 1.10
N ARG A 57 -27.19 -3.15 1.10
CA ARG A 57 -26.49 -1.89 1.35
C ARG A 57 -27.34 -0.97 2.23
N ARG A 58 -26.75 -0.50 3.31
CA ARG A 58 -27.33 0.49 4.23
C ARG A 58 -26.29 1.55 4.55
N VAL A 59 -26.76 2.79 4.69
CA VAL A 59 -25.95 3.94 5.11
C VAL A 59 -26.58 4.47 6.38
N PHE A 60 -25.78 4.60 7.43
CA PHE A 60 -26.23 5.08 8.74
C PHE A 60 -25.48 6.37 9.08
N PRO A 61 -26.18 7.46 9.42
CA PRO A 61 -25.53 8.60 10.03
C PRO A 61 -25.01 8.20 11.42
N ILE A 62 -23.72 8.40 11.68
CA ILE A 62 -23.12 8.10 12.99
C ILE A 62 -23.13 9.34 13.88
N GLY A 63 -22.94 10.53 13.30
CA GLY A 63 -22.92 11.81 14.01
C GLY A 63 -22.23 12.88 13.17
N LYS A 64 -22.01 14.05 13.75
CA LYS A 64 -21.33 15.20 13.13
C LYS A 64 -19.96 15.43 13.76
N LEU A 65 -18.92 15.40 12.93
CA LEU A 65 -17.58 15.88 13.27
C LEU A 65 -17.48 17.37 12.87
N GLN A 66 -17.17 18.24 13.82
CA GLN A 66 -17.12 19.69 13.63
C GLN A 66 -15.91 20.27 14.37
N GLU A 67 -15.18 21.17 13.71
CA GLU A 67 -14.11 22.00 14.31
C GLU A 67 -12.97 21.20 14.95
N LEU A 68 -12.78 19.94 14.54
CA LEU A 68 -11.67 19.09 14.99
C LEU A 68 -10.81 18.73 13.78
N ARG A 69 -9.50 18.98 13.88
CA ARG A 69 -8.55 18.61 12.82
C ARG A 69 -8.51 17.10 12.68
N PHE A 70 -8.53 16.62 11.44
CA PHE A 70 -8.36 15.21 11.16
C PHE A 70 -7.38 14.99 10.01
N MET A 71 -6.83 13.79 9.99
CA MET A 71 -6.16 13.21 8.83
C MET A 71 -6.76 11.84 8.55
N CYS A 72 -7.01 11.55 7.28
CA CYS A 72 -7.43 10.23 6.85
C CYS A 72 -6.60 9.74 5.68
N VAL A 73 -6.59 8.43 5.48
CA VAL A 73 -6.24 7.83 4.20
C VAL A 73 -7.47 7.14 3.60
N PHE A 74 -7.69 7.41 2.32
CA PHE A 74 -8.87 6.97 1.59
C PHE A 74 -8.47 6.46 0.21
N ARG A 75 -9.27 5.55 -0.36
CA ARG A 75 -9.03 5.08 -1.73
C ARG A 75 -9.43 6.14 -2.74
N HIS A 76 -8.45 6.74 -3.40
CA HIS A 76 -8.68 7.79 -4.40
C HIS A 76 -9.00 7.22 -5.79
N ASN A 77 -8.65 5.94 -6.02
CA ASN A 77 -9.14 5.08 -7.09
C ASN A 77 -9.33 3.66 -6.51
N PHE A 78 -9.74 2.68 -7.31
CA PHE A 78 -10.04 1.35 -6.78
C PHE A 78 -8.84 0.61 -6.15
N TRP A 79 -7.63 0.94 -6.59
CA TRP A 79 -6.39 0.22 -6.27
C TRP A 79 -5.62 0.85 -5.13
N TRP A 80 -5.67 2.18 -5.02
CA TRP A 80 -4.68 2.97 -4.28
C TRP A 80 -5.30 3.98 -3.32
N MET A 81 -4.57 4.26 -2.24
CA MET A 81 -4.92 5.26 -1.24
C MET A 81 -4.09 6.52 -1.38
N THR A 82 -4.60 7.62 -0.86
CA THR A 82 -3.87 8.86 -0.58
C THR A 82 -4.42 9.50 0.69
N GLN A 83 -3.80 10.58 1.15
CA GLN A 83 -4.17 11.31 2.34
C GLN A 83 -5.13 12.46 2.07
N TRP A 84 -5.94 12.80 3.09
CA TRP A 84 -6.69 14.04 3.14
C TRP A 84 -6.71 14.59 4.56
N MET A 85 -6.74 15.91 4.68
CA MET A 85 -6.85 16.62 5.95
C MET A 85 -8.05 17.56 5.90
N GLY A 86 -8.72 17.74 7.03
CA GLY A 86 -9.87 18.62 7.13
C GLY A 86 -10.26 18.91 8.57
N THR A 87 -11.39 19.58 8.76
CA THR A 87 -11.89 19.95 10.09
C THR A 87 -13.37 19.61 10.30
N CYS A 88 -14.04 19.10 9.27
CA CYS A 88 -15.46 18.75 9.32
C CYS A 88 -15.70 17.36 8.70
N GLY A 89 -16.71 16.63 9.22
CA GLY A 89 -17.09 15.33 8.69
C GLY A 89 -17.50 15.31 7.22
N LYS A 90 -17.94 16.45 6.65
CA LYS A 90 -18.24 16.57 5.22
C LYS A 90 -16.99 16.54 4.34
N ASP A 91 -15.83 16.86 4.92
CA ASP A 91 -14.55 16.89 4.21
C ASP A 91 -13.93 15.48 4.13
N ILE A 92 -14.50 14.49 4.83
CA ILE A 92 -14.03 13.10 4.82
C ILE A 92 -14.42 12.47 3.48
N PRO A 93 -13.46 12.08 2.62
CA PRO A 93 -13.76 11.48 1.32
C PRO A 93 -14.43 10.11 1.46
N PHE A 94 -15.20 9.73 0.44
CA PHE A 94 -15.67 8.35 0.29
C PHE A 94 -14.50 7.38 0.26
N GLU A 95 -14.74 6.12 0.63
CA GLU A 95 -13.72 5.06 0.70
C GLU A 95 -12.56 5.40 1.66
N THR A 96 -12.81 6.21 2.70
CA THR A 96 -11.89 6.37 3.84
C THR A 96 -11.74 5.05 4.59
N GLN A 97 -10.48 4.62 4.76
CA GLN A 97 -10.13 3.33 5.39
C GLN A 97 -9.46 3.49 6.74
N PHE A 98 -8.98 4.68 7.05
CA PHE A 98 -8.35 5.03 8.31
C PHE A 98 -8.53 6.52 8.55
N LEU A 99 -8.87 6.90 9.77
CA LEU A 99 -9.07 8.29 10.19
C LEU A 99 -8.48 8.49 11.58
N VAL A 100 -7.72 9.55 11.77
CA VAL A 100 -7.27 10.04 13.08
C VAL A 100 -7.76 11.47 13.28
N VAL A 101 -8.31 11.74 14.45
CA VAL A 101 -8.83 13.06 14.86
C VAL A 101 -7.98 13.57 16.01
N GLU A 102 -7.52 14.81 15.92
CA GLU A 102 -6.92 15.52 17.04
C GLU A 102 -8.05 16.10 17.90
N VAL A 103 -8.14 15.61 19.13
CA VAL A 103 -9.10 16.00 20.14
C VAL A 103 -8.38 16.92 21.13
N SER A 104 -8.73 18.20 21.10
CA SER A 104 -8.24 19.17 22.07
C SER A 104 -8.69 18.78 23.48
N ASP A 105 -7.79 18.84 24.46
CA ASP A 105 -8.20 18.83 25.85
C ASP A 105 -8.94 20.15 26.13
N GLY A 106 -10.23 20.09 26.45
CA GLY A 106 -11.10 21.26 26.64
C GLY A 106 -10.75 22.15 27.83
N THR A 107 -9.52 22.13 28.32
CA THR A 107 -9.06 22.84 29.51
C THR A 107 -8.65 24.29 29.27
N HIS A 108 -8.47 24.79 28.03
CA HIS A 108 -7.98 26.16 27.81
C HIS A 108 -8.55 26.88 26.57
N ILE A 109 -9.83 27.27 26.62
CA ILE A 109 -10.34 28.41 25.83
C ILE A 109 -10.84 29.49 26.79
N GLU A 110 -10.02 29.94 27.75
CA GLU A 110 -10.20 31.24 28.41
C GLU A 110 -8.81 31.84 28.75
N ASP A 111 -8.65 33.10 28.32
CA ASP A 111 -7.62 34.10 28.64
C ASP A 111 -6.14 33.93 28.23
N GLY A 112 -5.77 34.74 27.22
CA GLY A 112 -4.75 35.80 27.34
C GLY A 112 -3.28 35.43 27.64
N ASP A 113 -2.42 35.67 26.64
CA ASP A 113 -0.99 36.00 26.77
C ASP A 113 -0.20 35.35 27.91
N LYS A 114 0.30 34.11 27.72
CA LYS A 114 1.65 33.69 28.14
C LYS A 114 2.20 32.59 27.24
N ALA A 115 3.38 32.85 26.69
CA ALA A 115 4.22 31.87 26.01
C ALA A 115 4.98 30.99 27.01
N GLU A 116 5.40 29.82 26.50
CA GLU A 116 6.42 28.88 26.99
C GLU A 116 6.00 27.85 28.06
N ASP A 117 6.13 26.57 27.66
CA ASP A 117 6.21 25.35 28.48
C ASP A 117 4.98 24.80 29.22
N GLN A 118 3.82 24.75 28.54
CA GLN A 118 2.81 23.73 28.87
C GLN A 118 2.56 22.83 27.66
N HIS A 119 3.01 21.58 27.79
CA HIS A 119 2.73 20.51 26.84
C HIS A 119 1.21 20.35 26.74
N ASN A 120 0.59 20.89 25.68
CA ASN A 120 -0.77 20.55 25.29
C ASN A 120 -0.82 19.02 25.13
N SER A 121 -1.41 18.29 26.08
CA SER A 121 -1.60 16.86 25.94
C SER A 121 -2.77 16.61 24.99
N ALA A 122 -2.54 16.80 23.70
CA ALA A 122 -3.51 16.45 22.68
C ALA A 122 -3.91 14.97 22.84
N VAL A 123 -5.20 14.71 22.73
CA VAL A 123 -5.74 13.36 22.70
C VAL A 123 -6.02 13.03 21.24
N TYR A 124 -5.68 11.84 20.79
CA TYR A 124 -5.95 11.38 19.44
C TYR A 124 -7.03 10.32 19.47
N ALA A 125 -8.01 10.40 18.57
CA ALA A 125 -9.01 9.37 18.37
C ALA A 125 -8.84 8.72 16.99
N VAL A 126 -8.61 7.41 16.95
CA VAL A 126 -8.44 6.64 15.71
C VAL A 126 -9.74 5.90 15.40
N PHE A 127 -10.18 5.92 14.14
CA PHE A 127 -11.34 5.21 13.64
C PHE A 127 -10.92 4.20 12.56
N LEU A 128 -11.19 2.91 12.79
CA LEU A 128 -10.91 1.82 11.87
C LEU A 128 -12.22 1.16 11.42
N PRO A 129 -12.66 1.38 10.17
CA PRO A 129 -13.77 0.63 9.59
C PRO A 129 -13.48 -0.86 9.59
N ILE A 130 -14.45 -1.65 10.04
CA ILE A 130 -14.47 -3.11 9.99
C ILE A 130 -15.62 -3.47 9.06
N LEU A 131 -15.28 -3.70 7.80
CA LEU A 131 -16.27 -4.05 6.79
C LEU A 131 -16.47 -5.56 6.76
N GLU A 132 -17.70 -5.99 7.01
CA GLU A 132 -18.18 -7.33 6.72
C GLU A 132 -19.48 -7.24 5.93
N GLY A 133 -19.57 -7.96 4.81
CA GLY A 133 -20.81 -8.02 4.04
C GLY A 133 -20.67 -8.66 2.66
N ASP A 134 -21.72 -9.37 2.26
CA ASP A 134 -21.95 -9.92 0.93
C ASP A 134 -23.16 -9.18 0.34
N PRO A 135 -23.14 -8.70 -0.92
CA PRO A 135 -24.34 -8.15 -1.56
C PRO A 135 -25.54 -9.11 -1.60
N ASP A 136 -25.31 -10.42 -1.48
CA ASP A 136 -26.35 -11.46 -1.42
C ASP A 136 -26.87 -11.70 0.01
N VAL A 137 -26.31 -11.03 1.04
CA VAL A 137 -26.74 -11.13 2.44
C VAL A 137 -27.59 -9.91 2.82
N ASP A 138 -28.80 -10.15 3.32
CA ASP A 138 -29.77 -9.11 3.68
C ASP A 138 -29.83 -8.76 5.18
N GLN A 139 -29.04 -9.46 6.00
CA GLN A 139 -28.99 -9.35 7.46
C GLN A 139 -27.54 -9.29 7.96
N PHE A 140 -27.24 -8.39 8.90
CA PHE A 140 -25.90 -8.22 9.44
C PHE A 140 -25.92 -7.97 10.96
N LYS A 141 -24.84 -8.35 11.64
CA LYS A 141 -24.63 -8.04 13.07
C LYS A 141 -23.88 -6.71 13.19
N GLY A 142 -24.60 -5.60 13.21
CA GLY A 142 -24.04 -4.25 13.20
C GLY A 142 -23.30 -3.79 14.45
N SER A 143 -22.93 -4.66 15.38
CA SER A 143 -22.36 -4.28 16.68
C SER A 143 -20.89 -3.80 16.66
N HIS A 144 -20.12 -4.15 15.62
CA HIS A 144 -18.67 -3.96 15.55
C HIS A 144 -18.24 -3.42 14.18
N LEU A 145 -18.81 -2.28 13.75
CA LEU A 145 -18.60 -1.73 12.40
C LEU A 145 -17.39 -0.79 12.31
N VAL A 146 -17.09 -0.05 13.37
CA VAL A 146 -15.92 0.83 13.43
C VAL A 146 -15.29 0.67 14.79
N PHE A 147 -13.99 0.34 14.83
CA PHE A 147 -13.24 0.37 16.07
C PHE A 147 -12.75 1.79 16.33
N VAL A 148 -12.91 2.28 17.56
CA VAL A 148 -12.40 3.58 18.01
C VAL A 148 -11.53 3.40 19.22
N ALA A 149 -10.36 4.04 19.24
CA ALA A 149 -9.50 4.11 20.42
C ALA A 149 -8.89 5.50 20.58
N ALA A 150 -8.44 5.78 21.80
CA ALA A 150 -7.82 7.06 22.11
C ALA A 150 -6.61 7.00 23.04
N GLY A 151 -5.77 8.03 22.95
CA GLY A 151 -4.57 8.20 23.77
C GLY A 151 -3.78 9.45 23.41
N SER A 152 -2.69 9.70 24.13
CA SER A 152 -1.88 10.92 24.02
C SER A 152 -0.80 10.87 22.94
N ASP A 153 -0.44 9.67 22.48
CA ASP A 153 0.48 9.49 21.36
C ASP A 153 -0.26 8.92 20.14
N PRO A 154 -0.22 9.58 18.96
CA PRO A 154 -1.00 9.13 17.82
C PRO A 154 -0.48 7.80 17.26
N TYR A 155 0.84 7.56 17.23
CA TYR A 155 1.39 6.34 16.63
C TYR A 155 1.15 5.11 17.50
N ASP A 156 1.25 5.25 18.82
CA ASP A 156 0.92 4.20 19.77
C ASP A 156 -0.57 3.87 19.71
N VAL A 157 -1.45 4.88 19.65
CA VAL A 157 -2.90 4.65 19.53
C VAL A 157 -3.22 3.91 18.24
N ILE A 158 -2.58 4.27 17.12
CA ILE A 158 -2.75 3.57 15.83
C ILE A 158 -2.30 2.11 15.94
N THR A 159 -1.07 1.88 16.43
CA THR A 159 -0.48 0.54 16.60
C THR A 159 -1.36 -0.35 17.48
N ASN A 160 -1.77 0.18 18.63
CA ASN A 160 -2.60 -0.52 19.60
C ASN A 160 -4.02 -0.78 19.06
N SER A 161 -4.55 0.13 18.24
CA SER A 161 -5.84 -0.05 17.58
C SER A 161 -5.80 -1.23 16.61
N VAL A 162 -4.79 -1.29 15.73
CA VAL A 162 -4.65 -2.38 14.77
C VAL A 162 -4.41 -3.71 15.48
N LYS A 163 -3.59 -3.74 16.55
CA LYS A 163 -3.41 -4.94 17.40
C LYS A 163 -4.70 -5.39 18.09
N THR A 164 -5.57 -4.46 18.47
CA THR A 164 -6.89 -4.80 19.06
C THR A 164 -7.83 -5.40 18.01
N VAL A 165 -7.88 -4.79 16.83
CA VAL A 165 -8.64 -5.32 15.69
C VAL A 165 -8.10 -6.69 15.25
N GLU A 166 -6.78 -6.90 15.30
CA GLU A 166 -6.14 -8.19 15.05
C GLU A 166 -6.64 -9.27 16.03
N LYS A 167 -6.65 -8.98 17.34
CA LYS A 167 -7.18 -9.90 18.36
C LYS A 167 -8.66 -10.19 18.15
N HIS A 168 -9.45 -9.20 17.73
CA HIS A 168 -10.88 -9.32 17.53
C HIS A 168 -11.22 -10.15 16.28
N LEU A 169 -10.61 -9.83 15.14
CA LEU A 169 -10.91 -10.48 13.86
C LEU A 169 -10.19 -11.82 13.70
N GLN A 170 -8.95 -11.95 14.19
CA GLN A 170 -8.10 -13.15 14.08
C GLN A 170 -7.81 -13.61 12.63
N THR A 171 -8.04 -12.73 11.65
CA THR A 171 -7.96 -13.03 10.21
C THR A 171 -6.69 -12.50 9.55
N PHE A 172 -5.96 -11.60 10.19
CA PHE A 172 -4.66 -11.07 9.74
C PHE A 172 -3.66 -11.13 10.89
N SER A 173 -2.42 -10.71 10.61
CA SER A 173 -1.42 -10.49 11.66
C SER A 173 -0.76 -9.13 11.52
N HIS A 174 -0.44 -8.52 12.66
CA HIS A 174 0.31 -7.27 12.70
C HIS A 174 1.70 -7.44 12.08
N ARG A 175 2.25 -6.39 11.44
CA ARG A 175 3.55 -6.40 10.73
C ARG A 175 4.66 -7.06 11.56
N GLU A 176 4.74 -6.73 12.85
CA GLU A 176 5.79 -7.22 13.77
C GLU A 176 5.81 -8.75 13.94
N LYS A 177 4.71 -9.45 13.66
CA LYS A 177 4.64 -10.92 13.76
C LYS A 177 5.07 -11.61 12.47
N LYS A 178 5.33 -10.85 11.41
CA LYS A 178 5.65 -11.37 10.08
C LYS A 178 7.15 -11.40 9.86
N LYS A 179 7.62 -12.45 9.19
CA LYS A 179 9.01 -12.57 8.77
C LYS A 179 9.27 -11.56 7.65
N MET A 180 10.17 -10.60 7.87
CA MET A 180 10.61 -9.68 6.82
C MET A 180 11.51 -10.40 5.83
N PRO A 181 11.30 -10.26 4.51
CA PRO A 181 12.14 -10.90 3.53
C PRO A 181 13.48 -10.18 3.36
N ASP A 182 14.55 -10.93 3.09
CA ASP A 182 15.90 -10.38 2.97
C ASP A 182 16.09 -9.47 1.74
N ILE A 183 15.21 -9.59 0.72
CA ILE A 183 15.22 -8.75 -0.49
C ILE A 183 15.23 -7.25 -0.17
N LEU A 184 14.66 -6.84 0.98
CA LEU A 184 14.62 -5.44 1.43
C LEU A 184 16.01 -4.84 1.68
N ASN A 185 17.03 -5.66 1.92
CA ASN A 185 18.38 -5.20 2.26
C ASN A 185 19.29 -5.01 1.04
N TRP A 186 18.74 -5.21 -0.16
CA TRP A 186 19.48 -5.21 -1.40
C TRP A 186 18.94 -4.16 -2.36
N PHE A 187 19.81 -3.67 -3.24
CA PHE A 187 19.39 -2.88 -4.38
C PHE A 187 18.81 -3.78 -5.47
N GLY A 188 17.74 -3.34 -6.10
CA GLY A 188 17.10 -4.11 -7.18
C GLY A 188 16.76 -3.31 -8.42
N TRP A 189 16.20 -4.01 -9.39
CA TRP A 189 15.70 -3.45 -10.64
C TRP A 189 14.37 -4.09 -11.03
N CYS A 190 13.38 -3.27 -11.39
CA CYS A 190 12.10 -3.73 -11.92
C CYS A 190 12.07 -3.48 -13.44
N THR A 191 11.49 -4.39 -14.21
CA THR A 191 11.49 -4.27 -15.67
C THR A 191 10.34 -3.44 -16.24
N TRP A 192 9.42 -2.94 -15.41
CA TRP A 192 8.17 -2.32 -15.85
C TRP A 192 8.38 -1.07 -16.71
N ASP A 193 8.92 0.04 -16.20
CA ASP A 193 9.16 1.22 -17.04
C ASP A 193 10.31 1.05 -18.05
N ALA A 194 11.17 0.05 -17.82
CA ALA A 194 12.26 -0.26 -18.71
C ALA A 194 11.74 -0.81 -20.06
N PHE A 195 10.73 -1.68 -20.02
CA PHE A 195 10.24 -2.39 -21.22
C PHE A 195 8.73 -2.50 -21.36
N TYR A 196 7.97 -2.26 -20.29
CA TYR A 196 6.57 -2.65 -20.12
C TYR A 196 6.40 -4.11 -20.53
N THR A 197 5.33 -4.42 -21.25
CA THR A 197 5.05 -5.75 -21.77
C THR A 197 6.07 -6.27 -22.80
N ASN A 198 7.06 -5.47 -23.22
CA ASN A 198 8.12 -5.89 -24.15
C ASN A 198 9.34 -6.53 -23.47
N VAL A 199 9.31 -6.73 -22.15
CA VAL A 199 10.40 -7.41 -21.42
C VAL A 199 10.76 -8.76 -22.06
N SER A 200 12.06 -9.08 -22.10
CA SER A 200 12.60 -10.30 -22.70
C SER A 200 13.89 -10.74 -22.00
N ALA A 201 14.32 -11.98 -22.23
CA ALA A 201 15.59 -12.50 -21.71
C ALA A 201 16.80 -11.63 -22.09
N GLU A 202 16.84 -11.13 -23.33
CA GLU A 202 17.90 -10.23 -23.79
C GLU A 202 17.82 -8.85 -23.15
N GLY A 203 16.60 -8.30 -22.97
CA GLY A 203 16.41 -7.03 -22.26
C GLY A 203 16.88 -7.09 -20.81
N LEU A 204 16.59 -8.21 -20.11
CA LEU A 204 17.08 -8.47 -18.77
C LEU A 204 18.61 -8.46 -18.70
N LYS A 205 19.25 -9.19 -19.62
CA LYS A 205 20.71 -9.23 -19.73
C LYS A 205 21.30 -7.83 -19.91
N GLN A 206 20.76 -7.04 -20.84
CA GLN A 206 21.22 -5.68 -21.11
C GLN A 206 21.10 -4.76 -19.88
N GLY A 207 19.98 -4.83 -19.16
CA GLY A 207 19.79 -4.04 -17.94
C GLY A 207 20.78 -4.41 -16.84
N LEU A 208 20.93 -5.70 -16.54
CA LEU A 208 21.86 -6.21 -15.54
C LEU A 208 23.31 -5.83 -15.88
N GLU A 209 23.76 -6.03 -17.12
CA GLU A 209 25.09 -5.62 -17.57
C GLU A 209 25.30 -4.10 -17.42
N SER A 210 24.27 -3.30 -17.71
CA SER A 210 24.40 -1.84 -17.64
C SER A 210 24.58 -1.33 -16.22
N LEU A 211 23.84 -1.87 -15.25
CA LEU A 211 23.95 -1.50 -13.84
C LEU A 211 25.25 -2.00 -13.21
N GLU A 212 25.68 -3.22 -13.54
CA GLU A 212 26.96 -3.77 -13.09
C GLU A 212 28.14 -2.93 -13.58
N LYS A 213 28.18 -2.58 -14.88
CA LYS A 213 29.21 -1.70 -15.45
C LYS A 213 29.25 -0.31 -14.80
N GLY A 214 28.11 0.16 -14.31
CA GLY A 214 27.99 1.43 -13.58
C GLY A 214 28.52 1.40 -12.14
N GLY A 215 28.79 0.21 -11.60
CA GLY A 215 29.26 0.02 -10.23
C GLY A 215 28.13 0.00 -9.18
N THR A 216 26.88 -0.20 -9.60
CA THR A 216 25.71 -0.38 -8.71
C THR A 216 24.97 -1.66 -9.08
N PRO A 217 25.59 -2.83 -8.85
CA PRO A 217 25.03 -4.10 -9.29
C PRO A 217 23.75 -4.43 -8.50
N PRO A 218 22.59 -4.64 -9.16
CA PRO A 218 21.41 -5.10 -8.46
C PRO A 218 21.64 -6.52 -7.95
N LYS A 219 21.11 -6.82 -6.76
CA LYS A 219 21.07 -8.19 -6.22
C LYS A 219 19.70 -8.83 -6.30
N PHE A 220 18.69 -8.08 -6.73
CA PHE A 220 17.45 -8.67 -7.17
C PHE A 220 16.89 -8.03 -8.44
N VAL A 221 16.07 -8.79 -9.16
CA VAL A 221 15.28 -8.29 -10.28
C VAL A 221 13.82 -8.71 -10.14
N ILE A 222 12.90 -7.81 -10.45
CA ILE A 222 11.47 -8.11 -10.60
C ILE A 222 11.20 -8.16 -12.11
N ILE A 223 10.92 -9.37 -12.61
CA ILE A 223 10.42 -9.58 -13.97
C ILE A 223 8.93 -9.22 -13.95
N ASP A 224 8.65 -7.97 -14.30
CA ASP A 224 7.31 -7.41 -14.34
C ASP A 224 6.51 -7.91 -15.56
N ASP A 225 5.27 -7.44 -15.73
CA ASP A 225 4.34 -7.93 -16.73
C ASP A 225 4.93 -7.96 -18.15
N GLY A 226 4.59 -9.01 -18.89
CA GLY A 226 5.03 -9.30 -20.25
C GLY A 226 5.69 -10.66 -20.41
N TRP A 227 5.98 -11.39 -19.33
CA TRP A 227 6.63 -12.72 -19.41
C TRP A 227 5.65 -13.90 -19.52
N GLN A 228 4.40 -13.74 -19.08
CA GLN A 228 3.41 -14.82 -19.04
C GLN A 228 2.89 -15.19 -20.43
N THR A 229 2.45 -16.44 -20.61
CA THR A 229 1.74 -16.89 -21.82
C THR A 229 0.27 -16.53 -21.71
N VAL A 230 -0.15 -15.52 -22.48
CA VAL A 230 -1.49 -14.94 -22.43
C VAL A 230 -2.14 -14.85 -23.80
N GLY A 231 -3.47 -14.75 -23.82
CA GLY A 231 -4.23 -14.51 -25.04
C GLY A 231 -5.57 -13.85 -24.77
N MET A 232 -6.03 -13.05 -25.73
CA MET A 232 -7.34 -12.41 -25.70
C MET A 232 -8.42 -13.38 -26.20
N ASP A 233 -9.64 -13.23 -25.70
CA ASP A 233 -10.80 -13.95 -26.25
C ASP A 233 -11.19 -13.37 -27.62
N PRO A 234 -11.79 -14.17 -28.54
CA PRO A 234 -12.22 -13.67 -29.84
C PRO A 234 -13.22 -12.51 -29.77
N THR A 235 -14.02 -12.45 -28.70
CA THR A 235 -14.99 -11.39 -28.42
C THR A 235 -14.44 -10.30 -27.50
N GLY A 236 -13.16 -10.38 -27.12
CA GLY A 236 -12.52 -9.42 -26.23
C GLY A 236 -12.34 -8.06 -26.91
N ILE A 237 -12.46 -7.01 -26.11
CA ILE A 237 -12.21 -5.63 -26.52
C ILE A 237 -10.84 -5.23 -25.99
N GLU A 238 -9.90 -5.10 -26.91
CA GLU A 238 -8.52 -4.74 -26.60
C GLU A 238 -8.44 -3.36 -25.97
N TYR A 239 -7.65 -3.26 -24.90
CA TYR A 239 -7.21 -1.98 -24.38
C TYR A 239 -5.83 -1.64 -24.94
N ARG A 240 -5.72 -0.52 -25.66
CA ARG A 240 -4.47 -0.01 -26.21
C ARG A 240 -4.17 1.36 -25.64
N SER A 241 -3.11 1.44 -24.85
CA SER A 241 -2.48 2.69 -24.43
C SER A 241 -0.97 2.49 -24.44
N ASP A 242 -0.23 3.60 -24.60
CA ASP A 242 1.21 3.57 -24.42
C ASP A 242 1.52 3.19 -22.98
N CYS A 243 2.60 2.41 -22.78
CA CYS A 243 3.11 2.08 -21.44
C CYS A 243 2.11 1.28 -20.57
N THR A 244 1.19 0.51 -21.18
CA THR A 244 0.25 -0.35 -20.46
C THR A 244 0.22 -1.78 -21.01
N ALA A 245 -0.35 -2.68 -20.22
CA ALA A 245 -0.77 -4.00 -20.71
C ALA A 245 -2.13 -3.93 -21.42
N ASN A 246 -2.48 -5.00 -22.14
CA ASN A 246 -3.85 -5.22 -22.61
C ASN A 246 -4.63 -5.97 -21.52
N PHE A 247 -5.53 -5.27 -20.83
CA PHE A 247 -6.27 -5.80 -19.70
C PHE A 247 -7.30 -6.89 -20.06
N ALA A 248 -7.61 -7.06 -21.35
CA ALA A 248 -8.51 -8.11 -21.86
C ALA A 248 -7.83 -9.49 -21.99
N ASN A 249 -6.51 -9.55 -21.92
CA ASN A 249 -5.76 -10.80 -22.02
C ASN A 249 -6.02 -11.70 -20.80
N ARG A 250 -6.03 -13.02 -21.03
CA ARG A 250 -6.13 -14.03 -19.98
C ARG A 250 -4.92 -14.95 -19.99
N LEU A 251 -4.59 -15.51 -18.83
CA LEU A 251 -3.60 -16.57 -18.72
C LEU A 251 -4.07 -17.82 -19.46
N ILE A 252 -3.26 -18.31 -20.40
CA ILE A 252 -3.55 -19.53 -21.17
C ILE A 252 -2.57 -20.67 -20.89
N HIS A 253 -1.42 -20.38 -20.27
CA HIS A 253 -0.48 -21.38 -19.76
C HIS A 253 0.25 -20.83 -18.53
N ILE A 254 0.48 -21.64 -17.49
CA ILE A 254 1.26 -21.24 -16.30
C ILE A 254 2.77 -21.02 -16.58
N LYS A 255 3.23 -21.35 -17.79
CA LYS A 255 4.64 -21.27 -18.19
C LYS A 255 4.86 -19.97 -18.96
N GLU A 256 6.10 -19.53 -18.97
CA GLU A 256 6.57 -18.35 -19.69
C GLU A 256 6.25 -18.40 -21.18
N ASN A 257 6.12 -17.22 -21.78
CA ASN A 257 6.00 -17.09 -23.22
C ASN A 257 7.36 -17.22 -23.93
N HIS A 258 7.31 -17.21 -25.26
CA HIS A 258 8.48 -17.39 -26.12
C HIS A 258 9.65 -16.42 -25.86
N LYS A 259 9.42 -15.23 -25.27
CA LYS A 259 10.48 -14.23 -25.01
C LYS A 259 11.45 -14.64 -23.89
N PHE A 260 11.07 -15.62 -23.10
CA PHE A 260 11.85 -16.18 -21.99
C PHE A 260 12.31 -17.60 -22.27
N GLN A 261 12.49 -17.91 -23.55
CA GLN A 261 13.12 -19.14 -24.02
C GLN A 261 14.43 -18.81 -24.73
N LYS A 262 15.40 -19.73 -24.72
CA LYS A 262 16.77 -19.51 -25.24
C LYS A 262 16.82 -18.93 -26.68
N ASN A 263 15.86 -19.28 -27.53
CA ASN A 263 15.79 -18.80 -28.92
C ASN A 263 14.83 -17.62 -29.14
N GLY A 264 14.07 -17.19 -28.12
CA GLY A 264 13.37 -15.91 -28.03
C GLY A 264 12.38 -15.53 -29.14
N LYS A 265 12.14 -16.40 -30.13
CA LYS A 265 11.49 -16.05 -31.41
C LYS A 265 10.37 -17.04 -31.74
N GLY A 266 9.24 -16.49 -32.17
CA GLY A 266 8.11 -17.26 -32.69
C GLY A 266 7.21 -17.82 -31.58
N HIS A 267 6.92 -19.11 -31.64
CA HIS A 267 6.02 -19.78 -30.69
C HIS A 267 6.79 -20.40 -29.53
N ARG A 268 6.11 -20.55 -28.39
CA ARG A 268 6.64 -21.23 -27.21
C ARG A 268 6.95 -22.70 -27.55
N ALA A 269 8.17 -23.15 -27.30
CA ALA A 269 8.56 -24.56 -27.37
C ALA A 269 8.32 -25.28 -26.03
N ASP A 270 8.03 -26.58 -26.06
CA ASP A 270 7.77 -27.38 -24.86
C ASP A 270 9.00 -28.04 -24.23
N ASP A 271 10.20 -27.59 -24.58
CA ASP A 271 11.46 -28.08 -24.02
C ASP A 271 11.84 -27.31 -22.74
N PRO A 272 11.77 -27.93 -21.54
CA PRO A 272 12.14 -27.26 -20.29
C PRO A 272 13.61 -26.85 -20.23
N ALA A 273 14.51 -27.54 -20.95
CA ALA A 273 15.93 -27.20 -21.00
C ALA A 273 16.20 -25.87 -21.71
N MET A 274 15.19 -25.33 -22.38
CA MET A 274 15.24 -24.09 -23.16
C MET A 274 14.35 -22.99 -22.59
N GLY A 275 13.62 -23.26 -21.49
CA GLY A 275 12.63 -22.37 -20.89
C GLY A 275 13.18 -21.37 -19.88
N LEU A 276 12.30 -20.83 -19.04
CA LEU A 276 12.61 -19.80 -18.04
C LEU A 276 13.82 -20.18 -17.17
N GLY A 277 13.92 -21.44 -16.74
CA GLY A 277 15.01 -21.93 -15.89
C GLY A 277 16.41 -21.73 -16.47
N TYR A 278 16.58 -21.89 -17.79
CA TYR A 278 17.85 -21.63 -18.46
C TYR A 278 18.23 -20.14 -18.35
N VAL A 279 17.26 -19.25 -18.62
CA VAL A 279 17.46 -17.80 -18.59
C VAL A 279 17.82 -17.34 -17.18
N ILE A 280 17.09 -17.82 -16.17
CA ILE A 280 17.33 -17.44 -14.77
C ILE A 280 18.67 -17.98 -14.26
N SER A 281 19.03 -19.24 -14.56
CA SER A 281 20.33 -19.80 -14.18
C SER A 281 21.47 -18.98 -14.78
N GLU A 282 21.40 -18.65 -16.08
CA GLU A 282 22.43 -17.85 -16.75
C GLU A 282 22.60 -16.47 -16.09
N MET A 283 21.48 -15.83 -15.70
CA MET A 283 21.50 -14.52 -15.05
C MET A 283 22.05 -14.58 -13.62
N LYS A 284 21.64 -15.56 -12.82
CA LYS A 284 22.13 -15.73 -11.45
C LYS A 284 23.63 -15.99 -11.42
N ASP A 285 24.11 -16.88 -12.29
CA ASP A 285 25.53 -17.25 -12.37
C ASP A 285 26.39 -16.06 -12.83
N ARG A 286 25.89 -15.28 -13.80
CA ARG A 286 26.67 -14.19 -14.40
C ARG A 286 26.69 -12.90 -13.57
N TYR A 287 25.57 -12.53 -12.95
CA TYR A 287 25.42 -11.22 -12.28
C TYR A 287 25.37 -11.33 -10.75
N ALA A 288 25.57 -12.53 -10.21
CA ALA A 288 25.48 -12.81 -8.77
C ALA A 288 24.16 -12.28 -8.17
N LEU A 289 23.05 -12.48 -8.89
CA LEU A 289 21.72 -12.16 -8.39
C LEU A 289 21.38 -13.08 -7.20
N LYS A 290 20.87 -12.49 -6.13
CA LYS A 290 20.34 -13.21 -4.97
C LYS A 290 18.90 -13.62 -5.17
N TYR A 291 18.09 -12.72 -5.73
CA TYR A 291 16.64 -12.93 -5.87
C TYR A 291 16.15 -12.56 -7.26
N VAL A 292 15.27 -13.39 -7.82
CA VAL A 292 14.49 -13.08 -9.01
C VAL A 292 13.03 -13.25 -8.64
N TYR A 293 12.25 -12.18 -8.73
CA TYR A 293 10.81 -12.22 -8.51
C TYR A 293 10.08 -12.17 -9.85
N ALA A 294 8.96 -12.87 -9.97
CA ALA A 294 8.10 -12.83 -11.15
C ALA A 294 6.74 -12.19 -10.83
N TRP A 295 6.27 -11.31 -11.72
CA TRP A 295 4.98 -10.66 -11.58
C TRP A 295 3.83 -11.60 -12.01
N HIS A 296 2.70 -11.56 -11.31
CA HIS A 296 1.42 -12.04 -11.84
C HIS A 296 0.25 -11.31 -11.18
N ALA A 297 -0.92 -11.28 -11.81
CA ALA A 297 -2.13 -10.80 -11.15
C ALA A 297 -2.69 -11.84 -10.17
N ILE A 298 -3.45 -11.42 -9.15
CA ILE A 298 -4.08 -12.34 -8.19
C ILE A 298 -5.00 -13.36 -8.89
N THR A 299 -5.64 -12.98 -9.99
CA THR A 299 -6.50 -13.86 -10.78
C THR A 299 -5.76 -14.62 -11.88
N GLY A 300 -4.43 -14.55 -11.93
CA GLY A 300 -3.55 -15.21 -12.89
C GLY A 300 -2.96 -14.26 -13.94
N TYR A 301 -3.80 -13.42 -14.55
CA TYR A 301 -3.41 -12.28 -15.40
C TYR A 301 -4.49 -11.18 -15.28
N TRP A 302 -4.39 -10.06 -16.00
CA TRP A 302 -5.37 -8.96 -15.93
C TRP A 302 -6.83 -9.42 -16.13
N GLY A 303 -7.10 -10.20 -17.18
CA GLY A 303 -8.40 -10.84 -17.42
C GLY A 303 -8.57 -12.18 -16.67
N GLY A 304 -7.68 -12.55 -15.77
CA GLY A 304 -7.73 -13.84 -15.07
C GLY A 304 -7.31 -15.05 -15.93
N VAL A 305 -7.80 -16.25 -15.57
CA VAL A 305 -7.46 -17.53 -16.23
C VAL A 305 -8.48 -17.87 -17.33
N LYS A 306 -8.01 -18.30 -18.51
CA LYS A 306 -8.89 -18.56 -19.64
C LYS A 306 -9.81 -19.78 -19.44
N PRO A 307 -11.14 -19.63 -19.56
CA PRO A 307 -12.06 -20.76 -19.52
C PRO A 307 -12.12 -21.52 -20.85
N GLY A 308 -12.45 -22.81 -20.77
CA GLY A 308 -12.73 -23.65 -21.94
C GLY A 308 -11.51 -24.10 -22.75
N ILE A 309 -10.31 -24.03 -22.17
CA ILE A 309 -9.08 -24.60 -22.77
C ILE A 309 -8.55 -25.72 -21.89
N THR A 310 -7.98 -26.75 -22.52
CA THR A 310 -7.53 -27.97 -21.84
C THR A 310 -6.46 -27.69 -20.77
N GLU A 311 -5.56 -26.76 -21.03
CA GLU A 311 -4.44 -26.40 -20.16
C GLU A 311 -4.86 -25.77 -18.82
N MET A 312 -6.09 -25.24 -18.76
CA MET A 312 -6.62 -24.52 -17.58
C MET A 312 -7.89 -25.15 -17.01
N GLU A 313 -8.42 -26.19 -17.65
CA GLU A 313 -9.74 -26.75 -17.33
C GLU A 313 -9.82 -27.31 -15.90
N HIS A 314 -8.73 -27.86 -15.38
CA HIS A 314 -8.67 -28.45 -14.03
C HIS A 314 -8.79 -27.42 -12.89
N TYR A 315 -8.53 -26.13 -13.16
CA TYR A 315 -8.78 -25.05 -12.22
C TYR A 315 -10.25 -24.58 -12.22
N GLU A 316 -11.07 -25.11 -13.13
CA GLU A 316 -12.48 -24.77 -13.34
C GLU A 316 -12.74 -23.24 -13.42
N PRO A 317 -11.98 -22.46 -14.21
CA PRO A 317 -12.18 -21.01 -14.29
C PRO A 317 -13.55 -20.68 -14.90
N LYS A 318 -14.21 -19.65 -14.37
CA LYS A 318 -15.49 -19.15 -14.87
C LYS A 318 -15.41 -17.66 -15.15
N LEU A 319 -16.09 -17.22 -16.21
CA LEU A 319 -16.18 -15.81 -16.52
C LEU A 319 -17.14 -15.12 -15.54
N VAL A 320 -16.63 -14.14 -14.81
CA VAL A 320 -17.37 -13.33 -13.82
C VAL A 320 -17.16 -11.86 -14.16
N TYR A 321 -18.21 -11.05 -14.01
CA TYR A 321 -18.16 -9.62 -14.33
C TYR A 321 -18.04 -8.80 -13.03
N PRO A 322 -16.96 -8.01 -12.86
CA PRO A 322 -16.79 -7.11 -11.73
C PRO A 322 -18.00 -6.24 -11.43
N VAL A 323 -18.38 -6.15 -10.15
CA VAL A 323 -19.37 -5.20 -9.65
C VAL A 323 -18.76 -4.30 -8.57
N SER A 324 -18.52 -3.03 -8.92
CA SER A 324 -17.98 -2.05 -7.96
C SER A 324 -19.03 -1.58 -6.94
N SER A 325 -18.58 -1.19 -5.75
CA SER A 325 -19.45 -0.55 -4.76
C SER A 325 -19.79 0.90 -5.20
N PRO A 326 -20.89 1.49 -4.69
CA PRO A 326 -21.15 2.91 -4.92
C PRO A 326 -20.05 3.84 -4.37
N GLY A 327 -19.36 3.45 -3.30
CA GLY A 327 -18.26 4.24 -2.75
C GLY A 327 -17.05 4.21 -3.69
N VAL A 328 -16.66 3.05 -4.19
CA VAL A 328 -15.60 2.93 -5.22
C VAL A 328 -15.94 3.79 -6.43
N ARG A 329 -17.17 3.72 -6.95
CA ARG A 329 -17.61 4.53 -8.10
C ARG A 329 -17.63 6.04 -7.85
N SER A 330 -17.66 6.49 -6.60
CA SER A 330 -17.61 7.92 -6.28
C SER A 330 -16.21 8.53 -6.44
N ASN A 331 -15.16 7.71 -6.40
CA ASN A 331 -13.78 8.13 -6.57
C ASN A 331 -13.15 7.58 -7.85
N ASP A 332 -13.49 6.36 -8.25
CA ASP A 332 -12.81 5.64 -9.32
C ASP A 332 -13.53 5.75 -10.68
N TYR A 333 -12.82 6.36 -11.63
CA TYR A 333 -13.12 6.35 -13.05
C TYR A 333 -11.93 5.77 -13.85
N SER A 334 -11.22 4.78 -13.29
CA SER A 334 -10.09 4.13 -13.95
C SER A 334 -10.51 3.37 -15.21
N ASP A 335 -9.87 3.71 -16.33
CA ASP A 335 -10.02 2.99 -17.60
C ASP A 335 -9.60 1.51 -17.47
N VAL A 336 -8.69 1.21 -16.53
CA VAL A 336 -8.23 -0.16 -16.25
C VAL A 336 -9.39 -1.01 -15.73
N LEU A 337 -10.06 -0.57 -14.66
CA LEU A 337 -11.18 -1.32 -14.10
C LEU A 337 -12.35 -1.39 -15.07
N GLN A 338 -12.60 -0.33 -15.86
CA GLN A 338 -13.62 -0.35 -16.89
C GLN A 338 -13.32 -1.41 -17.96
N SER A 339 -12.09 -1.48 -18.45
CA SER A 339 -11.67 -2.48 -19.44
C SER A 339 -11.83 -3.91 -18.91
N ILE A 340 -11.40 -4.16 -17.66
CA ILE A 340 -11.57 -5.47 -16.99
C ILE A 340 -13.07 -5.80 -16.85
N THR A 341 -13.89 -4.81 -16.47
CA THR A 341 -15.33 -4.99 -16.28
C THR A 341 -16.03 -5.37 -17.60
N ILE A 342 -15.70 -4.70 -18.70
CA ILE A 342 -16.28 -4.98 -20.02
C ILE A 342 -15.94 -6.39 -20.50
N ASN A 343 -14.68 -6.81 -20.31
CA ASN A 343 -14.20 -8.12 -20.77
C ASN A 343 -14.54 -9.26 -19.80
N GLY A 344 -14.88 -8.95 -18.55
CA GLY A 344 -15.01 -9.93 -17.46
C GLY A 344 -13.68 -10.54 -17.05
N VAL A 345 -13.68 -11.28 -15.94
CA VAL A 345 -12.51 -11.93 -15.34
C VAL A 345 -12.74 -13.44 -15.31
N GLY A 346 -11.77 -14.21 -15.79
CA GLY A 346 -11.74 -15.66 -15.64
C GLY A 346 -11.32 -16.02 -14.22
N LEU A 347 -12.30 -16.12 -13.33
CA LEU A 347 -12.07 -16.41 -11.92
C LEU A 347 -11.89 -17.93 -11.73
N VAL A 348 -10.74 -18.34 -11.22
CA VAL A 348 -10.49 -19.73 -10.78
C VAL A 348 -11.52 -20.10 -9.72
N LYS A 349 -12.03 -21.33 -9.75
CA LYS A 349 -12.96 -21.79 -8.72
C LYS A 349 -12.32 -21.60 -7.34
N PRO A 350 -12.95 -20.93 -6.37
CA PRO A 350 -12.27 -20.57 -5.12
C PRO A 350 -11.69 -21.78 -4.36
N GLU A 351 -12.31 -22.95 -4.44
CA GLU A 351 -11.81 -24.21 -3.85
C GLU A 351 -10.52 -24.73 -4.52
N LYS A 352 -10.23 -24.28 -5.75
CA LYS A 352 -9.07 -24.64 -6.56
C LYS A 352 -7.98 -23.57 -6.57
N ALA A 353 -8.18 -22.44 -5.88
CA ALA A 353 -7.22 -21.33 -5.86
C ALA A 353 -5.83 -21.76 -5.35
N PHE A 354 -5.76 -22.62 -4.32
CA PHE A 354 -4.48 -23.13 -3.82
C PHE A 354 -3.79 -24.02 -4.85
N GLU A 355 -4.52 -24.93 -5.51
CA GLU A 355 -3.97 -25.78 -6.58
C GLU A 355 -3.39 -24.92 -7.71
N PHE A 356 -4.13 -23.89 -8.14
CA PHE A 356 -3.65 -22.94 -9.15
C PHE A 356 -2.36 -22.22 -8.75
N TYR A 357 -2.32 -21.60 -7.57
CA TYR A 357 -1.12 -20.89 -7.15
C TYR A 357 0.03 -21.84 -6.88
N ASN A 358 -0.22 -23.01 -6.28
CA ASN A 358 0.81 -23.98 -6.01
C ASN A 358 1.44 -24.53 -7.29
N ASP A 359 0.65 -24.81 -8.32
CA ASP A 359 1.17 -25.25 -9.62
C ASP A 359 2.01 -24.15 -10.30
N LEU A 360 1.52 -22.90 -10.28
CA LEU A 360 2.25 -21.74 -10.81
C LEU A 360 3.56 -21.50 -10.05
N HIS A 361 3.51 -21.44 -8.72
CA HIS A 361 4.67 -21.13 -7.88
C HIS A 361 5.67 -22.28 -7.82
N SER A 362 5.22 -23.53 -7.83
CA SER A 362 6.10 -24.70 -7.95
C SER A 362 6.86 -24.67 -9.28
N TYR A 363 6.16 -24.32 -10.38
CA TYR A 363 6.81 -24.12 -11.66
C TYR A 363 7.88 -23.02 -11.60
N LEU A 364 7.52 -21.83 -11.07
CA LEU A 364 8.43 -20.71 -10.94
C LEU A 364 9.65 -21.05 -10.07
N ALA A 365 9.45 -21.66 -8.91
CA ALA A 365 10.51 -22.12 -8.03
C ALA A 365 11.44 -23.14 -8.72
N SER A 366 10.87 -24.09 -9.49
CA SER A 366 11.65 -25.04 -10.29
C SER A 366 12.49 -24.38 -11.38
N ALA A 367 12.07 -23.21 -11.86
CA ALA A 367 12.81 -22.37 -12.81
C ALA A 367 13.81 -21.41 -12.12
N GLY A 368 13.97 -21.51 -10.79
CA GLY A 368 14.90 -20.69 -10.02
C GLY A 368 14.39 -19.29 -9.68
N ILE A 369 13.08 -19.02 -9.81
CA ILE A 369 12.44 -17.81 -9.28
C ILE A 369 12.35 -17.93 -7.75
N ASP A 370 12.67 -16.86 -7.04
CA ASP A 370 12.77 -16.85 -5.58
C ASP A 370 11.54 -16.27 -4.89
N GLY A 371 10.65 -15.60 -5.64
CA GLY A 371 9.43 -15.00 -5.12
C GLY A 371 8.56 -14.36 -6.20
N VAL A 372 7.52 -13.64 -5.78
CA VAL A 372 6.55 -13.05 -6.70
C VAL A 372 6.14 -11.62 -6.32
N LYS A 373 5.80 -10.82 -7.32
CA LYS A 373 5.03 -9.58 -7.15
C LYS A 373 3.61 -9.87 -7.60
N VAL A 374 2.62 -9.72 -6.71
CA VAL A 374 1.24 -10.08 -7.00
C VAL A 374 0.36 -8.84 -7.07
N ASP A 375 -0.08 -8.51 -8.28
CA ASP A 375 -0.85 -7.31 -8.58
C ASP A 375 -2.36 -7.57 -8.63
N VAL A 376 -3.11 -6.49 -8.84
CA VAL A 376 -4.56 -6.49 -9.08
C VAL A 376 -5.35 -7.11 -7.91
N GLN A 377 -4.80 -7.14 -6.69
CA GLN A 377 -5.40 -7.91 -5.59
C GLN A 377 -6.79 -7.42 -5.19
N SER A 378 -7.01 -6.09 -5.24
CA SER A 378 -8.29 -5.49 -4.86
C SER A 378 -9.46 -5.97 -5.73
N ILE A 379 -9.22 -6.53 -6.93
CA ILE A 379 -10.28 -6.99 -7.85
C ILE A 379 -11.22 -8.01 -7.22
N LEU A 380 -10.73 -8.83 -6.27
CA LEU A 380 -11.53 -9.82 -5.56
C LEU A 380 -12.74 -9.20 -4.85
N GLU A 381 -12.65 -7.91 -4.48
CA GLU A 381 -13.75 -7.14 -3.90
C GLU A 381 -14.99 -7.13 -4.79
N THR A 382 -14.79 -7.15 -6.11
CA THR A 382 -15.85 -7.01 -7.13
C THR A 382 -16.39 -8.35 -7.64
N LEU A 383 -15.77 -9.46 -7.22
CA LEU A 383 -16.04 -10.80 -7.74
C LEU A 383 -16.75 -11.71 -6.72
N GLY A 384 -17.12 -11.16 -5.55
CA GLY A 384 -17.64 -11.94 -4.42
C GLY A 384 -19.05 -12.51 -4.55
N ALA A 385 -19.84 -12.05 -5.54
CA ALA A 385 -21.22 -12.49 -5.74
C ALA A 385 -21.28 -14.00 -6.02
N GLY A 386 -22.16 -14.72 -5.32
CA GLY A 386 -22.23 -16.19 -5.38
C GLY A 386 -21.08 -16.94 -4.68
N HIS A 387 -20.14 -16.23 -4.03
CA HIS A 387 -19.00 -16.82 -3.31
C HIS A 387 -18.99 -16.52 -1.81
N GLY A 388 -20.13 -16.08 -1.26
CA GLY A 388 -20.27 -15.68 0.14
C GLY A 388 -19.68 -14.30 0.46
N GLY A 389 -19.54 -13.47 -0.58
CA GLY A 389 -19.22 -12.06 -0.47
C GLY A 389 -17.74 -11.76 -0.66
N ARG A 390 -17.48 -10.47 -0.89
CA ARG A 390 -16.13 -9.94 -1.14
C ARG A 390 -15.13 -10.35 -0.05
N VAL A 391 -15.51 -10.25 1.22
CA VAL A 391 -14.62 -10.57 2.35
C VAL A 391 -14.25 -12.05 2.37
N LYS A 392 -15.22 -12.94 2.13
CA LYS A 392 -14.99 -14.39 2.15
C LYS A 392 -14.15 -14.82 0.95
N LEU A 393 -14.44 -14.28 -0.24
CA LEU A 393 -13.66 -14.56 -1.44
C LEU A 393 -12.22 -14.09 -1.29
N THR A 394 -12.01 -12.82 -0.92
CA THR A 394 -10.69 -12.24 -0.68
C THR A 394 -9.90 -13.07 0.32
N ARG A 395 -10.49 -13.38 1.49
CA ARG A 395 -9.82 -14.20 2.50
C ARG A 395 -9.40 -15.57 1.99
N LYS A 396 -10.27 -16.24 1.22
CA LYS A 396 -9.98 -17.57 0.68
C LYS A 396 -8.83 -17.55 -0.33
N TYR A 397 -8.82 -16.57 -1.22
CA TYR A 397 -7.76 -16.36 -2.20
C TYR A 397 -6.44 -16.00 -1.54
N HIS A 398 -6.44 -15.11 -0.55
CA HIS A 398 -5.23 -14.76 0.20
C HIS A 398 -4.67 -15.93 1.01
N GLN A 399 -5.52 -16.75 1.64
CA GLN A 399 -5.07 -17.97 2.32
C GLN A 399 -4.42 -18.96 1.36
N ALA A 400 -5.01 -19.14 0.17
CA ALA A 400 -4.43 -19.98 -0.88
C ALA A 400 -3.09 -19.43 -1.38
N LEU A 401 -3.00 -18.12 -1.61
CA LEU A 401 -1.79 -17.44 -2.04
C LEU A 401 -0.68 -17.58 -1.00
N GLU A 402 -0.94 -17.22 0.25
CA GLU A 402 0.05 -17.34 1.34
C GLU A 402 0.53 -18.77 1.56
N ALA A 403 -0.38 -19.76 1.46
CA ALA A 403 -0.01 -21.17 1.55
C ALA A 403 0.91 -21.60 0.39
N SER A 404 0.65 -21.13 -0.83
CA SER A 404 1.52 -21.42 -1.98
C SER A 404 2.90 -20.75 -1.87
N ILE A 405 2.98 -19.52 -1.34
CA ILE A 405 4.26 -18.85 -1.07
C ILE A 405 5.09 -19.68 -0.09
N SER A 406 4.50 -20.05 1.05
CA SER A 406 5.19 -20.84 2.07
C SER A 406 5.59 -22.24 1.61
N SER A 407 4.90 -22.79 0.60
CA SER A 407 5.19 -24.15 0.09
C SER A 407 6.32 -24.17 -0.93
N ASN A 408 6.53 -23.06 -1.66
CA ASN A 408 7.38 -23.04 -2.85
C ASN A 408 8.61 -22.13 -2.73
N PHE A 409 8.58 -21.11 -1.87
CA PHE A 409 9.68 -20.16 -1.72
C PHE A 409 10.32 -20.26 -0.34
N HIS A 410 11.65 -20.04 -0.28
CA HIS A 410 12.43 -20.19 0.96
C HIS A 410 12.20 -19.05 1.98
N ASP A 411 11.77 -17.90 1.50
CA ASP A 411 11.51 -16.71 2.31
C ASP A 411 10.05 -16.27 2.18
N ASN A 412 9.65 -15.22 2.92
CA ASN A 412 8.36 -14.57 2.75
C ASN A 412 8.32 -13.75 1.45
N ALA A 413 8.48 -14.46 0.34
CA ALA A 413 8.95 -13.92 -0.92
C ALA A 413 7.79 -13.43 -1.80
N ILE A 414 7.06 -12.45 -1.28
CA ILE A 414 5.92 -11.84 -1.96
C ILE A 414 5.90 -10.33 -1.73
N ILE A 415 5.62 -9.58 -2.80
CA ILE A 415 5.23 -8.17 -2.75
C ILE A 415 3.74 -8.10 -3.12
N ALA A 416 2.89 -7.66 -2.19
CA ALA A 416 1.48 -7.41 -2.46
C ALA A 416 1.28 -6.04 -3.12
N CYS A 417 0.45 -5.96 -4.15
CA CYS A 417 0.33 -4.76 -4.97
C CYS A 417 -1.11 -4.56 -5.47
N MET A 418 -1.51 -3.29 -5.65
CA MET A 418 -2.90 -2.89 -5.97
C MET A 418 -3.90 -3.45 -4.94
N SER A 419 -3.50 -3.43 -3.68
CA SER A 419 -4.04 -4.26 -2.58
C SER A 419 -4.48 -3.42 -1.38
N HIS A 420 -4.80 -2.13 -1.58
CA HIS A 420 -5.03 -1.21 -0.47
C HIS A 420 -6.39 -1.38 0.21
N ASN A 421 -7.31 -2.19 -0.31
CA ASN A 421 -8.62 -2.37 0.35
C ASN A 421 -8.50 -3.11 1.70
N THR A 422 -9.39 -2.76 2.64
CA THR A 422 -9.42 -3.35 3.99
C THR A 422 -9.72 -4.84 3.97
N ASP A 423 -10.46 -5.33 2.97
CA ASP A 423 -10.70 -6.76 2.76
C ASP A 423 -9.37 -7.53 2.64
N THR A 424 -8.38 -6.96 1.93
CA THR A 424 -7.03 -7.51 1.79
C THR A 424 -6.21 -7.33 3.07
N LEU A 425 -6.17 -6.13 3.63
CA LEU A 425 -5.39 -5.82 4.85
C LEU A 425 -5.80 -6.72 6.03
N TYR A 426 -7.11 -6.90 6.23
CA TYR A 426 -7.65 -7.77 7.28
C TYR A 426 -7.65 -9.27 6.94
N SER A 427 -7.05 -9.67 5.81
CA SER A 427 -6.90 -11.08 5.43
C SER A 427 -5.44 -11.55 5.37
N ALA A 428 -4.45 -10.65 5.46
CA ALA A 428 -3.03 -10.96 5.29
C ALA A 428 -2.36 -11.43 6.60
N LYS A 429 -2.14 -12.74 6.76
CA LYS A 429 -1.50 -13.32 7.97
C LYS A 429 0.01 -13.36 7.86
N SER A 430 0.54 -13.76 6.72
CA SER A 430 1.98 -13.97 6.55
C SER A 430 2.62 -12.96 5.61
N THR A 431 1.94 -12.52 4.56
CA THR A 431 2.46 -11.57 3.56
C THR A 431 3.02 -10.33 4.25
N ALA A 432 4.32 -10.06 4.08
CA ALA A 432 5.02 -9.02 4.83
C ALA A 432 5.30 -7.73 4.07
N VAL A 433 5.25 -7.71 2.73
CA VAL A 433 5.58 -6.51 1.94
C VAL A 433 4.38 -6.11 1.08
N MET A 434 4.08 -4.81 1.03
CA MET A 434 2.99 -4.27 0.22
C MET A 434 3.39 -2.93 -0.39
N ARG A 435 3.15 -2.74 -1.70
CA ARG A 435 3.26 -1.42 -2.35
C ARG A 435 2.31 -0.43 -1.67
N ALA A 436 2.80 0.74 -1.30
CA ALA A 436 2.09 1.70 -0.45
C ALA A 436 1.60 2.96 -1.17
N SER A 437 1.69 3.02 -2.50
CA SER A 437 1.22 4.13 -3.31
C SER A 437 0.84 3.65 -4.71
N ASP A 438 0.18 4.53 -5.47
CA ASP A 438 0.09 4.41 -6.93
C ASP A 438 1.50 4.44 -7.55
N ASP A 439 1.59 4.06 -8.82
CA ASP A 439 2.85 3.96 -9.54
C ASP A 439 3.58 5.31 -9.57
N PHE A 440 4.92 5.26 -9.53
CA PHE A 440 5.73 6.36 -10.05
C PHE A 440 5.47 6.49 -11.55
N PHE A 441 4.81 7.56 -11.99
CA PHE A 441 4.57 7.82 -13.41
C PHE A 441 5.63 8.80 -13.96
N PRO A 442 6.69 8.34 -14.65
CA PRO A 442 7.83 9.20 -15.02
C PRO A 442 7.48 10.34 -15.98
N ARG A 443 6.30 10.30 -16.59
CA ARG A 443 5.82 11.28 -17.57
C ARG A 443 4.69 12.16 -17.05
N ASP A 444 4.18 11.88 -15.85
CA ASP A 444 3.13 12.67 -15.23
C ASP A 444 3.72 13.50 -14.09
N GLN A 445 3.97 14.78 -14.38
CA GLN A 445 4.51 15.72 -13.41
C GLN A 445 3.67 15.81 -12.13
N ALA A 446 2.34 15.70 -12.25
CA ALA A 446 1.45 15.79 -11.10
C ALA A 446 1.57 14.61 -10.14
N SER A 447 2.20 13.51 -10.56
CA SER A 447 2.37 12.31 -9.75
C SER A 447 3.54 12.41 -8.76
N HIS A 448 4.55 13.25 -8.98
CA HIS A 448 5.83 13.11 -8.27
C HIS A 448 5.80 13.57 -6.80
N THR A 449 5.41 14.82 -6.54
CA THR A 449 5.39 15.35 -5.15
C THR A 449 4.32 14.67 -4.31
N ILE A 450 3.13 14.45 -4.89
CA ILE A 450 2.02 13.74 -4.24
C ILE A 450 2.35 12.26 -3.99
N HIS A 451 3.21 11.62 -4.79
CA HIS A 451 3.64 10.25 -4.55
C HIS A 451 4.39 10.14 -3.20
N ILE A 452 5.33 11.06 -2.91
CA ILE A 452 6.06 11.05 -1.63
C ILE A 452 5.13 11.35 -0.45
N ALA A 453 4.18 12.27 -0.60
CA ALA A 453 3.18 12.50 0.43
C ALA A 453 2.28 11.27 0.63
N SER A 454 1.72 10.72 -0.46
CA SER A 454 0.85 9.54 -0.41
C SER A 454 1.52 8.35 0.24
N VAL A 455 2.75 8.02 -0.15
CA VAL A 455 3.45 6.86 0.40
C VAL A 455 3.77 7.03 1.89
N ALA A 456 4.14 8.24 2.33
CA ALA A 456 4.44 8.53 3.74
C ALA A 456 3.18 8.46 4.62
N TYR A 457 2.07 9.07 4.20
CA TYR A 457 0.83 9.01 4.98
C TYR A 457 0.16 7.63 4.91
N ASN A 458 0.15 6.96 3.75
CA ASN A 458 -0.33 5.58 3.66
C ASN A 458 0.48 4.64 4.56
N THR A 459 1.79 4.88 4.73
CA THR A 459 2.67 4.12 5.63
C THR A 459 2.23 4.19 7.11
N ILE A 460 1.53 5.24 7.52
CA ILE A 460 0.96 5.33 8.89
C ILE A 460 -0.01 4.16 9.13
N PHE A 461 -0.86 3.84 8.15
CA PHE A 461 -1.86 2.78 8.27
C PHE A 461 -1.37 1.43 7.74
N ILE A 462 -0.89 1.38 6.49
CA ILE A 462 -0.40 0.14 5.84
C ILE A 462 0.78 -0.45 6.61
N GLY A 463 1.62 0.41 7.20
CA GLY A 463 2.74 -0.01 8.03
C GLY A 463 2.32 -0.95 9.16
N GLU A 464 1.13 -0.82 9.73
CA GLU A 464 0.68 -1.71 10.82
C GLU A 464 0.40 -3.16 10.33
N PHE A 465 0.24 -3.35 9.02
CA PHE A 465 -0.05 -4.66 8.42
C PHE A 465 1.18 -5.27 7.74
N MET A 466 1.94 -4.47 6.99
CA MET A 466 3.02 -4.89 6.11
C MET A 466 4.13 -3.83 6.05
N GLN A 467 5.35 -4.22 5.71
CA GLN A 467 6.42 -3.32 5.33
C GLN A 467 6.02 -2.59 4.03
N PRO A 468 5.90 -1.26 4.07
CA PRO A 468 5.60 -0.47 2.88
C PRO A 468 6.75 -0.56 1.88
N ASP A 469 6.39 -0.91 0.66
CA ASP A 469 7.20 -0.76 -0.54
C ASP A 469 6.83 0.58 -1.20
N TRP A 470 7.83 1.42 -1.42
CA TRP A 470 7.66 2.81 -1.90
C TRP A 470 7.78 2.94 -3.41
N ASP A 471 7.70 1.81 -4.10
CA ASP A 471 7.76 1.70 -5.54
C ASP A 471 9.13 1.99 -6.17
N MET A 472 9.30 1.47 -7.39
CA MET A 472 10.40 1.85 -8.27
C MET A 472 10.42 3.36 -8.53
N PHE A 473 11.58 3.85 -8.96
CA PHE A 473 11.71 5.19 -9.53
C PHE A 473 12.76 5.17 -10.65
N HIS A 474 12.86 6.27 -11.38
CA HIS A 474 13.94 6.48 -12.35
C HIS A 474 15.09 7.22 -11.70
N SER A 475 16.31 6.67 -11.77
CA SER A 475 17.52 7.36 -11.33
C SER A 475 17.90 8.50 -12.27
N LEU A 476 17.60 8.38 -13.57
CA LEU A 476 17.82 9.45 -14.54
C LEU A 476 16.52 10.20 -14.82
N HIS A 477 16.16 11.12 -13.92
CA HIS A 477 14.92 11.89 -13.99
C HIS A 477 15.05 13.23 -13.24
N PRO A 478 14.35 14.32 -13.63
CA PRO A 478 14.40 15.59 -12.89
C PRO A 478 14.05 15.49 -11.41
N MET A 479 13.17 14.56 -11.04
CA MET A 479 12.77 14.28 -9.65
C MET A 479 13.57 13.13 -9.00
N ALA A 480 14.67 12.68 -9.61
CA ALA A 480 15.38 11.48 -9.13
C ALA A 480 16.02 11.65 -7.75
N GLU A 481 16.72 12.77 -7.50
CA GLU A 481 17.29 13.03 -6.17
C GLU A 481 16.20 13.15 -5.09
N TYR A 482 15.06 13.77 -5.43
CA TYR A 482 13.89 13.88 -4.55
C TYR A 482 13.35 12.50 -4.16
N HIS A 483 13.13 11.62 -5.15
CA HIS A 483 12.63 10.26 -4.91
C HIS A 483 13.68 9.36 -4.22
N GLY A 484 14.96 9.53 -4.54
CA GLY A 484 16.08 8.81 -3.92
C GLY A 484 16.22 9.16 -2.44
N ALA A 485 16.18 10.45 -2.10
CA ALA A 485 16.22 10.91 -0.71
C ALA A 485 15.04 10.38 0.11
N ALA A 486 13.83 10.35 -0.46
CA ALA A 486 12.66 9.77 0.20
C ALA A 486 12.85 8.27 0.51
N ARG A 487 13.39 7.50 -0.43
CA ARG A 487 13.66 6.05 -0.24
C ARG A 487 14.80 5.79 0.75
N ALA A 488 15.79 6.67 0.83
CA ALA A 488 16.85 6.60 1.85
C ALA A 488 16.29 6.69 3.28
N VAL A 489 15.23 7.48 3.49
CA VAL A 489 14.58 7.63 4.81
C VAL A 489 13.36 6.73 5.01
N GLY A 490 12.80 6.15 3.94
CA GLY A 490 11.53 5.41 3.98
C GLY A 490 11.59 4.03 4.64
N GLY A 491 12.79 3.46 4.83
CA GLY A 491 12.97 2.11 5.38
C GLY A 491 12.39 1.00 4.50
N CYS A 492 12.20 1.28 3.21
CA CYS A 492 11.64 0.43 2.17
C CYS A 492 12.74 -0.22 1.31
N ALA A 493 12.35 -1.11 0.39
CA ALA A 493 13.27 -1.59 -0.64
C ALA A 493 13.67 -0.45 -1.57
N ILE A 494 14.90 -0.49 -2.09
CA ILE A 494 15.38 0.47 -3.09
C ILE A 494 15.59 -0.28 -4.40
N TYR A 495 14.75 0.01 -5.38
CA TYR A 495 14.92 -0.50 -6.73
C TYR A 495 14.51 0.54 -7.75
N VAL A 496 15.15 0.50 -8.92
CA VAL A 496 14.85 1.40 -10.03
C VAL A 496 14.15 0.67 -11.17
N SER A 497 13.59 1.43 -12.10
CA SER A 497 13.01 0.88 -13.34
C SER A 497 13.57 1.55 -14.60
N ASP A 498 14.77 2.13 -14.50
CA ASP A 498 15.49 2.75 -15.61
C ASP A 498 15.67 1.80 -16.80
N LYS A 499 15.66 2.37 -18.01
CA LYS A 499 16.04 1.64 -19.22
C LYS A 499 17.53 1.30 -19.21
N PRO A 500 17.96 0.18 -19.82
CA PRO A 500 19.38 -0.12 -19.96
C PRO A 500 20.16 1.05 -20.56
N GLY A 501 21.21 1.50 -19.86
CA GLY A 501 22.05 2.63 -20.27
C GLY A 501 21.47 4.03 -19.97
N GLN A 502 20.33 4.13 -19.29
CA GLN A 502 19.70 5.40 -18.89
C GLN A 502 19.69 5.52 -17.36
N HIS A 503 20.88 5.48 -16.75
CA HIS A 503 21.05 5.47 -15.29
C HIS A 503 21.83 6.71 -14.83
N ASP A 504 21.46 7.25 -13.68
CA ASP A 504 22.34 8.17 -12.94
C ASP A 504 23.14 7.41 -11.87
N PHE A 505 24.35 6.99 -12.23
CA PHE A 505 25.22 6.27 -11.30
C PHE A 505 25.77 7.13 -10.17
N ASN A 506 25.78 8.46 -10.30
CA ASN A 506 26.20 9.31 -9.20
C ASN A 506 25.13 9.30 -8.11
N LEU A 507 23.86 9.41 -8.50
CA LEU A 507 22.75 9.25 -7.57
C LEU A 507 22.69 7.84 -6.99
N LEU A 508 22.79 6.79 -7.82
CA LEU A 508 22.69 5.42 -7.33
C LEU A 508 23.79 5.07 -6.31
N LYS A 509 25.02 5.58 -6.49
CA LYS A 509 26.12 5.40 -5.52
C LYS A 509 25.90 6.13 -4.19
N LYS A 510 24.95 7.06 -4.09
CA LYS A 510 24.51 7.64 -2.81
C LYS A 510 23.60 6.68 -2.02
N LEU A 511 22.95 5.73 -2.69
CA LEU A 511 21.95 4.81 -2.10
C LEU A 511 22.46 3.38 -1.97
N VAL A 512 23.36 2.96 -2.86
CA VAL A 512 23.77 1.57 -3.06
C VAL A 512 25.25 1.41 -2.76
N LEU A 513 25.57 0.44 -1.89
CA LEU A 513 26.96 0.08 -1.57
C LEU A 513 27.59 -0.74 -2.70
N PRO A 514 28.94 -0.81 -2.80
CA PRO A 514 29.61 -1.52 -3.90
C PRO A 514 29.24 -3.01 -4.05
N ASP A 515 28.81 -3.65 -2.96
CA ASP A 515 28.35 -5.04 -2.94
C ASP A 515 26.86 -5.19 -3.31
N GLY A 516 26.17 -4.10 -3.62
CA GLY A 516 24.75 -4.05 -3.95
C GLY A 516 23.81 -4.05 -2.74
N SER A 517 24.33 -4.01 -1.51
CA SER A 517 23.50 -3.80 -0.32
C SER A 517 23.07 -2.34 -0.16
N VAL A 518 22.02 -2.09 0.63
CA VAL A 518 21.51 -0.75 0.93
C VAL A 518 21.49 -0.47 2.42
N LEU A 519 21.70 0.80 2.81
CA LEU A 519 21.61 1.26 4.19
C LEU A 519 20.15 1.57 4.58
N ARG A 520 19.31 0.53 4.55
CA ARG A 520 17.88 0.68 4.83
C ARG A 520 17.63 1.05 6.29
N ALA A 521 16.81 2.07 6.52
CA ALA A 521 16.34 2.43 7.85
C ALA A 521 15.41 1.34 8.46
N LYS A 522 15.34 1.28 9.79
CA LYS A 522 14.75 0.17 10.55
C LYS A 522 13.23 0.08 10.44
N TYR A 523 12.56 1.22 10.51
CA TYR A 523 11.10 1.28 10.58
C TYR A 523 10.51 1.68 9.23
N PRO A 524 9.20 1.52 9.01
CA PRO A 524 8.53 2.24 7.94
C PRO A 524 8.59 3.75 8.19
N GLY A 525 9.08 4.52 7.22
CA GLY A 525 9.20 5.97 7.35
C GLY A 525 7.83 6.63 7.46
N ARG A 526 7.62 7.45 8.50
CA ARG A 526 6.33 8.11 8.78
C ARG A 526 6.51 9.62 8.84
N PRO A 527 5.45 10.41 8.57
CA PRO A 527 5.43 11.83 8.89
C PRO A 527 5.82 12.04 10.37
N THR A 528 6.45 13.16 10.71
CA THR A 528 6.61 13.60 12.11
C THR A 528 5.28 14.05 12.69
N ARG A 529 5.18 14.11 14.02
CA ARG A 529 3.92 14.39 14.72
C ARG A 529 3.28 15.71 14.29
N ASP A 530 4.08 16.75 14.06
CA ASP A 530 3.63 18.09 13.62
C ASP A 530 3.09 18.12 12.17
N CYS A 531 3.45 17.14 11.34
CA CYS A 531 2.93 17.00 9.99
C CYS A 531 1.57 16.29 9.94
N LEU A 532 1.16 15.55 10.98
CA LEU A 532 -0.01 14.66 10.91
C LEU A 532 -1.30 15.34 10.43
N PHE A 533 -1.55 16.58 10.89
CA PHE A 533 -2.78 17.34 10.61
C PHE A 533 -2.54 18.57 9.73
N SER A 534 -1.35 18.66 9.13
CA SER A 534 -0.95 19.73 8.21
C SER A 534 -1.02 19.19 6.78
N ASP A 535 -1.37 20.02 5.80
CA ASP A 535 -1.48 19.57 4.40
C ASP A 535 -0.21 19.95 3.62
N PRO A 536 0.76 19.03 3.45
CA PRO A 536 2.03 19.37 2.84
C PRO A 536 1.97 19.50 1.31
N VAL A 537 0.79 19.31 0.71
CA VAL A 537 0.63 19.28 -0.75
C VAL A 537 -0.13 20.49 -1.30
N ARG A 538 -0.93 21.18 -0.47
CA ARG A 538 -1.83 22.25 -0.94
C ARG A 538 -1.87 23.53 -0.11
N ASP A 539 -1.39 23.52 1.13
CA ASP A 539 -1.58 24.68 2.01
C ASP A 539 -0.60 25.84 1.78
N GLY A 540 0.41 25.65 0.93
CA GLY A 540 1.44 26.64 0.61
C GLY A 540 2.38 26.99 1.76
N LYS A 541 2.35 26.25 2.88
CA LYS A 541 3.08 26.60 4.11
C LYS A 541 3.71 25.41 4.84
N SER A 542 3.27 24.19 4.59
CA SER A 542 3.73 23.00 5.33
C SER A 542 4.73 22.20 4.51
N LEU A 543 5.86 21.84 5.13
CA LEU A 543 6.79 20.85 4.62
C LEU A 543 6.44 19.48 5.21
N LEU A 544 6.59 18.44 4.39
CA LEU A 544 6.50 17.06 4.87
C LEU A 544 7.86 16.66 5.47
N LYS A 545 7.85 16.24 6.72
CA LYS A 545 9.03 15.71 7.40
C LYS A 545 8.80 14.24 7.65
N ILE A 546 9.67 13.39 7.15
CA ILE A 546 9.60 11.94 7.28
C ILE A 546 10.75 11.53 8.19
N TRP A 547 10.44 10.84 9.28
CA TRP A 547 11.45 10.37 10.24
C TRP A 547 11.62 8.85 10.20
N ASN A 548 12.83 8.41 10.54
CA ASN A 548 13.18 7.01 10.71
C ASN A 548 14.46 6.86 11.56
N LEU A 549 14.85 5.64 11.89
CA LEU A 549 16.08 5.33 12.63
C LEU A 549 16.96 4.32 11.89
N ASN A 550 18.26 4.36 12.11
CA ASN A 550 19.17 3.25 11.81
C ASN A 550 19.78 2.68 13.10
N ASP A 551 20.84 1.88 13.03
CA ASP A 551 21.51 1.31 14.21
C ASP A 551 22.24 2.32 15.10
N PHE A 552 22.50 3.51 14.59
CA PHE A 552 23.42 4.48 15.21
C PHE A 552 22.81 5.88 15.41
N THR A 553 21.80 6.27 14.63
CA THR A 553 21.22 7.63 14.66
C THR A 553 19.78 7.66 14.16
N GLY A 554 19.08 8.76 14.46
CA GLY A 554 17.86 9.15 13.76
C GLY A 554 18.15 9.83 12.43
N VAL A 555 17.22 9.71 11.48
CA VAL A 555 17.25 10.38 10.18
C VAL A 555 15.91 11.04 9.91
N ILE A 556 15.95 12.27 9.39
CA ILE A 556 14.76 13.03 8.97
C ILE A 556 14.99 13.52 7.55
N GLY A 557 14.06 13.20 6.65
CA GLY A 557 13.97 13.82 5.33
C GLY A 557 12.92 14.93 5.35
N VAL A 558 13.23 16.08 4.77
CA VAL A 558 12.32 17.24 4.69
C VAL A 558 12.02 17.53 3.23
N PHE A 559 10.75 17.51 2.87
CA PHE A 559 10.28 17.57 1.49
C PHE A 559 9.27 18.70 1.32
N ASN A 560 9.49 19.53 0.32
CA ASN A 560 8.43 20.38 -0.21
C ASN A 560 7.57 19.51 -1.14
N CYS A 561 6.35 19.18 -0.72
CA CYS A 561 5.40 18.38 -1.51
C CYS A 561 4.30 19.23 -2.16
N GLN A 562 4.42 20.55 -2.09
CA GLN A 562 3.40 21.46 -2.60
C GLN A 562 3.28 21.38 -4.12
N GLY A 563 2.14 21.84 -4.64
CA GLY A 563 1.92 22.04 -6.07
C GLY A 563 1.08 20.98 -6.74
N ALA A 564 1.07 19.74 -6.24
CA ALA A 564 0.25 18.67 -6.81
C ALA A 564 -0.49 17.87 -5.74
N GLY A 565 -1.73 17.48 -6.03
CA GLY A 565 -2.54 16.69 -5.10
C GLY A 565 -3.84 16.21 -5.70
N TRP A 566 -4.54 15.31 -4.99
CA TRP A 566 -5.82 14.79 -5.44
C TRP A 566 -6.89 15.90 -5.48
N CYS A 567 -7.59 16.00 -6.60
CA CYS A 567 -8.70 16.93 -6.80
C CYS A 567 -10.04 16.23 -6.62
N GLU A 568 -10.85 16.71 -5.68
CA GLU A 568 -12.18 16.14 -5.42
C GLU A 568 -13.14 16.29 -6.61
N VAL A 569 -12.99 17.32 -7.44
CA VAL A 569 -13.88 17.59 -8.56
C VAL A 569 -13.57 16.68 -9.74
N THR A 570 -12.29 16.58 -10.13
CA THR A 570 -11.86 15.79 -11.30
C THR A 570 -11.58 14.33 -10.95
N LYS A 571 -11.46 13.99 -9.66
CA LYS A 571 -11.10 12.66 -9.13
C LYS A 571 -9.75 12.16 -9.65
N LYS A 572 -8.83 13.08 -9.91
CA LYS A 572 -7.48 12.80 -10.42
C LYS A 572 -6.42 13.53 -9.61
N MET A 573 -5.19 13.04 -9.67
CA MET A 573 -4.03 13.84 -9.29
C MET A 573 -3.86 14.95 -10.31
N VAL A 574 -3.71 16.19 -9.85
CA VAL A 574 -3.51 17.35 -10.73
C VAL A 574 -2.48 18.29 -10.11
N ASN A 575 -1.79 19.03 -10.99
CA ASN A 575 -1.01 20.19 -10.59
C ASN A 575 -1.97 21.35 -10.31
N HIS A 576 -1.92 21.89 -9.10
CA HIS A 576 -2.65 23.09 -8.67
C HIS A 576 -1.74 24.33 -8.66
N ASP A 577 -0.43 24.13 -8.55
CA ASP A 577 0.60 25.18 -8.62
C ASP A 577 1.88 24.58 -9.23
N GLU A 578 2.30 25.11 -10.38
CA GLU A 578 3.48 24.64 -11.12
C GLU A 578 4.81 25.13 -10.51
N GLN A 579 4.76 26.20 -9.71
CA GLN A 579 5.95 26.84 -9.13
C GLN A 579 5.70 27.19 -7.66
N PRO A 580 5.54 26.16 -6.81
CA PRO A 580 5.31 26.38 -5.38
C PRO A 580 6.44 27.21 -4.77
N GLY A 581 6.06 28.21 -3.97
CA GLY A 581 7.01 29.11 -3.33
C GLY A 581 7.96 28.43 -2.34
N THR A 582 9.00 29.17 -1.94
CA THR A 582 9.89 28.74 -0.86
C THR A 582 9.16 28.76 0.47
N ILE A 583 9.27 27.66 1.23
CA ILE A 583 8.63 27.47 2.53
C ILE A 583 9.70 27.27 3.61
N THR A 584 9.44 27.80 4.80
CA THR A 584 10.29 27.60 5.98
C THR A 584 9.54 26.77 7.02
N SER A 585 10.24 25.86 7.69
CA SER A 585 9.70 25.09 8.81
C SER A 585 10.75 24.89 9.90
N ILE A 586 10.33 24.38 11.05
CA ILE A 586 11.17 24.12 12.23
C ILE A 586 11.16 22.61 12.49
N ILE A 587 12.31 22.02 12.77
CA ILE A 587 12.41 20.63 13.22
C ILE A 587 12.57 20.65 14.75
N ARG A 588 11.78 19.85 15.46
CA ARG A 588 11.92 19.67 16.91
C ARG A 588 12.13 18.20 17.24
N ALA A 589 12.98 17.93 18.23
CA ALA A 589 13.19 16.59 18.75
C ALA A 589 11.88 15.95 19.27
N SER A 590 10.98 16.76 19.85
CA SER A 590 9.67 16.34 20.37
C SER A 590 8.69 15.84 19.29
N ASP A 591 8.96 16.10 18.01
CA ASP A 591 8.09 15.70 16.91
C ASP A 591 8.46 14.30 16.36
N VAL A 592 9.53 13.68 16.89
CA VAL A 592 10.09 12.39 16.45
C VAL A 592 9.91 11.33 17.53
N GLU A 593 9.02 10.37 17.29
CA GLU A 593 8.53 9.45 18.33
C GLU A 593 9.62 8.63 19.02
N TYR A 594 10.52 8.03 18.24
CA TYR A 594 11.50 7.07 18.75
C TYR A 594 12.91 7.63 18.85
N LEU A 595 13.07 8.96 18.81
CA LEU A 595 14.40 9.57 18.88
C LEU A 595 15.14 9.20 20.17
N PHE A 596 14.42 9.04 21.28
CA PHE A 596 14.97 8.62 22.57
C PHE A 596 15.63 7.23 22.55
N GLN A 597 15.38 6.38 21.54
CA GLN A 597 15.99 5.05 21.44
C GLN A 597 17.45 5.09 20.97
N VAL A 598 17.84 6.19 20.32
CA VAL A 598 19.18 6.36 19.72
C VAL A 598 19.89 7.61 20.20
N ALA A 599 19.17 8.56 20.83
CA ALA A 599 19.78 9.69 21.50
C ALA A 599 20.39 9.22 22.83
N GLU A 600 21.71 9.41 22.98
CA GLU A 600 22.41 9.11 24.24
C GLU A 600 21.97 10.04 25.38
N ASP A 601 22.10 9.58 26.62
CA ASP A 601 21.89 10.39 27.82
C ASP A 601 22.76 11.65 27.76
N GLY A 602 22.13 12.83 27.73
CA GLY A 602 22.83 14.12 27.62
C GLY A 602 23.02 14.63 26.20
N TRP A 603 22.39 14.04 25.17
CA TRP A 603 22.31 14.65 23.84
C TRP A 603 21.77 16.08 23.92
N ILE A 604 22.58 17.05 23.45
CA ILE A 604 22.28 18.48 23.53
C ILE A 604 21.60 19.03 22.27
N GLY A 605 21.15 18.16 21.36
CA GLY A 605 20.52 18.58 20.10
C GLY A 605 21.46 18.65 18.89
N ASP A 606 22.71 18.21 19.04
CA ASP A 606 23.69 18.19 17.93
C ASP A 606 23.13 17.38 16.75
N SER A 607 23.14 17.99 15.57
CA SER A 607 22.59 17.41 14.34
C SER A 607 23.43 17.82 13.13
N ILE A 608 23.43 16.98 12.10
CA ILE A 608 24.09 17.27 10.82
C ILE A 608 22.99 17.47 9.77
N LEU A 609 22.96 18.65 9.17
CA LEU A 609 22.04 18.98 8.09
C LEU A 609 22.75 18.86 6.74
N TYR A 610 22.22 18.01 5.88
CA TYR A 610 22.58 17.96 4.47
C TYR A 610 21.45 18.56 3.65
N SER A 611 21.73 19.59 2.87
CA SER A 611 20.78 20.18 1.93
C SER A 611 21.23 19.91 0.51
N HIS A 612 20.33 19.39 -0.32
CA HIS A 612 20.51 19.42 -1.76
C HIS A 612 19.92 20.73 -2.30
N LEU A 613 20.76 21.55 -2.93
CA LEU A 613 20.31 22.65 -3.77
C LEU A 613 20.08 22.07 -5.15
N GLY A 614 18.87 21.57 -5.41
CA GLY A 614 18.48 21.26 -6.78
C GLY A 614 18.40 22.57 -7.57
N ASP A 615 18.96 22.60 -8.78
CA ASP A 615 18.67 23.68 -9.71
C ASP A 615 17.13 23.72 -9.87
N MET A 616 16.50 24.81 -9.41
CA MET A 616 15.06 24.99 -9.53
C MET A 616 14.68 24.88 -11.02
N LEU A 617 13.70 24.02 -11.31
CA LEU A 617 13.11 23.81 -12.64
C LEU A 617 12.70 25.13 -13.31
#